data_AF-A0A351P086-F1
#
_entry.id   AF-A0A351P086-F1
#
_cell.length_a   1.000
_cell.length_b   1.000
_cell.length_c   1.000
_cell.angle_alpha   90.00
_cell.angle_beta   90.00
_cell.angle_gamma   90.00
#
_symmetry.space_group_name_H-M   'P 1'
#
loop_
_entity.id
_entity.type
_entity.pdbx_description
1 polymer ?
#
loop_
_entity_poly.entity_id
_entity_poly.type
_entity_poly.pdbx_seq_one_letter_code
_entity_poly.pdbx_strand_id
1 'polypeptide(L)'
;GDGIADSADNCPLIKNTNQTNTDDDSKGDACDTDDDDDALLDGADNCPLIANAGQANNDDDASGDACDTDDDNDGVNDHEDSFPKDASEYIDSDGDGVGDNSDVFPDDNSESVDTDGDGQGNNADPDDDGDGITDEQELLDGTDPLNRFSCISGCFNFDIDSNEQTQALTDGIILIRHLFGLSGESLVKDVIALNAERRSANDIIQYLTDADSELDIDGDGNADALTDGLLLLRYLFGIRGDGLITDAIAPDAQRKTAQQIEEYIDLRNLTE
;
A
#
# COMPACT_ATOMS: atom_id res chain seq x y z
N GLY A 1 11.52 19.04 -56.76
CA GLY A 1 11.24 17.79 -57.48
C GLY A 1 12.14 16.72 -56.94
N ASP A 2 11.52 15.65 -56.47
CA ASP A 2 12.16 14.49 -55.87
C ASP A 2 12.30 13.31 -56.84
N GLY A 3 11.63 13.35 -57.99
CA GLY A 3 11.69 12.33 -59.03
C GLY A 3 10.37 11.60 -59.22
N ILE A 4 9.36 11.89 -58.41
CA ILE A 4 7.98 11.42 -58.59
C ILE A 4 7.22 12.43 -59.47
N ALA A 5 6.26 11.96 -60.25
CA ALA A 5 5.45 12.83 -61.10
C ALA A 5 4.33 13.45 -60.28
N ASP A 6 4.06 14.75 -60.42
CA ASP A 6 3.07 15.50 -59.63
C ASP A 6 1.69 14.82 -59.51
N SER A 7 1.26 14.03 -60.51
CA SER A 7 -0.02 13.31 -60.50
C SER A 7 -0.06 12.05 -59.64
N ALA A 8 1.12 11.57 -59.23
CA ALA A 8 1.32 10.39 -58.40
C ALA A 8 2.18 10.71 -57.16
N ASP A 9 2.41 12.00 -56.91
CA ASP A 9 3.18 12.53 -55.79
C ASP A 9 2.21 12.89 -54.67
N ASN A 10 2.25 12.18 -53.54
CA ASN A 10 1.41 12.45 -52.37
C ASN A 10 1.88 13.69 -51.58
N CYS A 11 3.07 14.24 -51.88
CA CYS A 11 3.55 15.51 -51.35
C CYS A 11 4.19 16.41 -52.43
N PRO A 12 3.43 16.99 -53.38
CA PRO A 12 3.97 17.69 -54.55
C PRO A 12 4.96 18.85 -54.30
N LEU A 13 4.94 19.42 -53.09
CA LEU A 13 5.78 20.55 -52.68
C LEU A 13 6.95 20.14 -51.78
N ILE A 14 6.95 18.91 -51.24
CA ILE A 14 7.95 18.41 -50.30
C ILE A 14 8.60 17.17 -50.91
N LYS A 15 9.93 17.11 -50.90
CA LYS A 15 10.64 15.99 -51.53
C LYS A 15 10.49 14.71 -50.68
N ASN A 16 9.82 13.68 -51.19
CA ASN A 16 9.60 12.40 -50.50
C ASN A 16 9.60 11.21 -51.48
N THR A 17 10.79 10.79 -51.91
CA THR A 17 10.94 9.73 -52.93
C THR A 17 10.34 8.37 -52.58
N ASN A 18 10.10 8.11 -51.29
CA ASN A 18 9.53 6.87 -50.81
C ASN A 18 8.00 6.86 -50.85
N GLN A 19 7.37 8.04 -50.93
CA GLN A 19 5.91 8.19 -50.99
C GLN A 19 5.20 7.41 -49.87
N THR A 20 5.80 7.36 -48.68
CA THR A 20 5.14 6.79 -47.49
C THR A 20 3.87 7.59 -47.20
N ASN A 21 2.85 6.87 -46.77
CA ASN A 21 1.55 7.36 -46.36
C ASN A 21 1.04 6.30 -45.36
N THR A 22 1.01 6.64 -44.08
CA THR A 22 0.76 5.70 -42.98
C THR A 22 -0.74 5.47 -42.75
N ASP A 23 -1.57 6.49 -42.91
CA ASP A 23 -3.04 6.41 -42.77
C ASP A 23 -3.79 6.14 -44.09
N ASP A 24 -3.06 6.04 -45.21
CA ASP A 24 -3.58 5.92 -46.57
C ASP A 24 -4.53 7.08 -46.97
N ASP A 25 -4.32 8.30 -46.44
CA ASP A 25 -5.12 9.48 -46.76
C ASP A 25 -4.69 10.16 -48.10
N SER A 26 -5.10 11.41 -48.30
CA SER A 26 -4.78 12.18 -49.51
C SER A 26 -3.39 12.81 -49.53
N LYS A 27 -2.72 12.90 -48.38
CA LYS A 27 -1.36 13.40 -48.23
C LYS A 27 -0.44 12.20 -47.98
N GLY A 28 0.82 12.45 -47.66
CA GLY A 28 1.71 11.39 -47.18
C GLY A 28 2.59 11.96 -46.10
N ASP A 29 3.28 11.10 -45.36
CA ASP A 29 3.95 11.44 -44.10
C ASP A 29 4.83 12.70 -44.17
N ALA A 30 5.44 12.95 -45.34
CA ALA A 30 6.31 14.11 -45.51
C ALA A 30 5.59 15.46 -45.50
N CYS A 31 4.26 15.49 -45.67
CA CYS A 31 3.44 16.69 -45.77
C CYS A 31 2.10 16.58 -45.06
N ASP A 32 1.83 15.47 -44.37
CA ASP A 32 0.80 15.44 -43.34
C ASP A 32 1.33 16.05 -42.02
N THR A 33 0.42 16.28 -41.09
CA THR A 33 0.68 16.83 -39.76
C THR A 33 0.15 15.92 -38.64
N ASP A 34 -0.44 14.81 -39.05
CA ASP A 34 -1.13 13.77 -38.30
C ASP A 34 -1.02 12.54 -39.21
N ASP A 35 0.12 11.86 -39.13
CA ASP A 35 0.52 10.83 -40.10
C ASP A 35 -0.29 9.51 -39.94
N ASP A 36 -0.97 9.30 -38.81
CA ASP A 36 -1.78 8.12 -38.52
C ASP A 36 -3.28 8.39 -38.26
N ASP A 37 -3.70 9.64 -38.41
CA ASP A 37 -5.08 10.12 -38.41
C ASP A 37 -5.84 9.82 -37.09
N ASP A 38 -5.11 9.80 -35.97
CA ASP A 38 -5.64 9.48 -34.63
C ASP A 38 -6.23 10.69 -33.88
N ALA A 39 -6.15 11.87 -34.51
CA ALA A 39 -6.55 13.18 -34.05
C ALA A 39 -5.56 13.91 -33.11
N LEU A 40 -4.34 13.40 -32.99
CA LEU A 40 -3.20 14.09 -32.41
C LEU A 40 -2.19 14.44 -33.50
N LEU A 41 -1.60 15.63 -33.40
CA LEU A 41 -0.60 16.05 -34.37
C LEU A 41 0.74 15.40 -34.03
N ASP A 42 1.56 15.03 -35.03
CA ASP A 42 2.83 14.30 -34.85
C ASP A 42 3.76 14.89 -33.77
N GLY A 43 3.71 16.21 -33.56
CA GLY A 43 4.55 16.90 -32.58
C GLY A 43 4.07 16.78 -31.12
N ALA A 44 2.86 16.28 -30.90
CA ALA A 44 2.25 16.02 -29.61
C ALA A 44 1.91 14.52 -29.42
N ASP A 45 2.20 13.71 -30.44
CA ASP A 45 1.93 12.29 -30.50
C ASP A 45 3.21 11.51 -30.14
N ASN A 46 3.11 10.63 -29.15
CA ASN A 46 4.19 9.75 -28.71
C ASN A 46 4.34 8.50 -29.60
N CYS A 47 3.41 8.25 -30.52
CA CYS A 47 3.51 7.24 -31.57
C CYS A 47 3.02 7.78 -32.94
N PRO A 48 3.74 8.72 -33.58
CA PRO A 48 3.30 9.42 -34.79
C PRO A 48 2.93 8.58 -36.01
N LEU A 49 3.12 7.26 -35.98
CA LEU A 49 2.87 6.35 -37.10
C LEU A 49 1.96 5.18 -36.69
N ILE A 50 1.45 5.17 -35.45
CA ILE A 50 0.61 4.11 -34.91
C ILE A 50 -0.48 4.76 -34.06
N ALA A 51 -1.67 4.87 -34.66
CA ALA A 51 -2.80 5.55 -34.06
C ALA A 51 -3.08 5.10 -32.62
N ASN A 52 -2.91 6.02 -31.68
CA ASN A 52 -2.99 5.75 -30.25
C ASN A 52 -3.49 6.98 -29.47
N ALA A 53 -4.67 7.50 -29.80
CA ALA A 53 -5.27 8.71 -29.21
C ALA A 53 -5.30 8.78 -27.66
N GLY A 54 -5.09 7.65 -26.96
CA GLY A 54 -4.92 7.58 -25.51
C GLY A 54 -3.55 8.00 -24.97
N GLN A 55 -2.50 8.02 -25.82
CA GLN A 55 -1.13 8.46 -25.52
C GLN A 55 -0.58 7.83 -24.23
N ALA A 56 -0.87 6.54 -24.03
CA ALA A 56 -0.27 5.80 -22.94
C ALA A 56 1.25 5.73 -23.16
N ASN A 57 1.99 5.87 -22.07
CA ASN A 57 3.44 5.84 -22.01
C ASN A 57 3.76 5.48 -20.55
N ASN A 58 4.04 4.20 -20.31
CA ASN A 58 4.10 3.65 -18.97
C ASN A 58 5.46 3.88 -18.28
N ASP A 59 6.53 4.06 -19.04
CA ASP A 59 7.89 4.33 -18.55
C ASP A 59 8.34 5.81 -18.66
N ASP A 60 7.45 6.67 -19.15
CA ASP A 60 7.68 8.09 -19.45
C ASP A 60 8.85 8.34 -20.42
N ASP A 61 9.12 7.42 -21.35
CA ASP A 61 10.17 7.56 -22.37
C ASP A 61 9.70 8.37 -23.61
N ALA A 62 10.44 8.33 -24.73
CA ALA A 62 10.08 9.10 -25.92
C ALA A 62 8.98 8.44 -26.80
N SER A 63 8.77 7.13 -26.65
CA SER A 63 7.79 6.32 -27.37
C SER A 63 6.53 6.17 -26.51
N GLY A 64 5.37 5.99 -27.12
CA GLY A 64 4.17 5.55 -26.38
C GLY A 64 4.03 4.04 -26.40
N ASP A 65 3.22 3.49 -25.50
CA ASP A 65 2.95 2.05 -25.37
C ASP A 65 2.50 1.38 -26.70
N ALA A 66 1.95 2.15 -27.64
CA ALA A 66 1.49 1.61 -28.92
C ALA A 66 2.63 1.33 -29.91
N CYS A 67 3.78 1.97 -29.71
CA CYS A 67 4.94 1.90 -30.60
C CYS A 67 6.25 1.60 -29.85
N ASP A 68 6.20 1.45 -28.53
CA ASP A 68 7.23 0.80 -27.74
C ASP A 68 7.15 -0.72 -27.87
N THR A 69 8.25 -1.39 -27.55
CA THR A 69 8.35 -2.85 -27.47
C THR A 69 8.69 -3.35 -26.06
N ASP A 70 8.90 -2.41 -25.13
CA ASP A 70 9.28 -2.60 -23.73
C ASP A 70 8.63 -1.46 -22.93
N ASP A 71 7.31 -1.56 -22.72
CA ASP A 71 6.41 -0.53 -22.18
C ASP A 71 6.80 -0.03 -20.76
N ASP A 72 7.60 -0.80 -20.00
CA ASP A 72 8.07 -0.42 -18.66
C ASP A 72 9.60 -0.31 -18.53
N ASN A 73 10.32 -0.54 -19.63
CA ASN A 73 11.77 -0.38 -19.77
C ASN A 73 12.58 -1.21 -18.75
N ASP A 74 12.06 -2.37 -18.35
CA ASP A 74 12.72 -3.30 -17.43
C ASP A 74 13.79 -4.17 -18.13
N GLY A 75 13.77 -4.19 -19.47
CA GLY A 75 14.69 -4.90 -20.34
C GLY A 75 14.15 -6.22 -20.90
N VAL A 76 12.87 -6.55 -20.66
CA VAL A 76 12.13 -7.66 -21.26
C VAL A 76 11.08 -7.09 -22.20
N ASN A 77 11.03 -7.59 -23.44
CA ASN A 77 10.06 -7.04 -24.39
C ASN A 77 8.63 -7.48 -24.01
N ASP A 78 7.61 -6.67 -24.30
CA ASP A 78 6.20 -6.92 -23.91
C ASP A 78 5.64 -8.30 -24.29
N HIS A 79 6.17 -8.90 -25.35
CA HIS A 79 5.71 -10.20 -25.84
C HIS A 79 6.37 -11.40 -25.13
N GLU A 80 7.45 -11.16 -24.41
CA GLU A 80 8.17 -12.10 -23.54
C GLU A 80 7.90 -11.80 -22.06
N ASP A 81 7.27 -10.66 -21.76
CA ASP A 81 6.94 -10.17 -20.43
C ASP A 81 5.53 -10.60 -19.98
N SER A 82 5.43 -11.20 -18.79
CA SER A 82 4.14 -11.52 -18.17
C SER A 82 3.42 -10.29 -17.60
N PHE A 83 4.16 -9.23 -17.25
CA PHE A 83 3.69 -7.96 -16.71
C PHE A 83 4.28 -6.76 -17.48
N PRO A 84 3.91 -6.54 -18.76
CA PRO A 84 4.52 -5.52 -19.63
C PRO A 84 4.42 -4.06 -19.18
N LYS A 85 3.86 -3.77 -17.99
CA LYS A 85 3.67 -2.41 -17.48
C LYS A 85 4.22 -2.25 -16.07
N ASP A 86 4.82 -3.29 -15.51
CA ASP A 86 5.35 -3.29 -14.16
C ASP A 86 6.82 -3.64 -14.21
N ALA A 87 7.68 -2.61 -14.24
CA ALA A 87 9.13 -2.78 -14.33
C ALA A 87 9.77 -3.54 -13.15
N SER A 88 8.98 -3.94 -12.15
CA SER A 88 9.41 -4.77 -11.04
C SER A 88 9.08 -6.25 -11.21
N GLU A 89 8.34 -6.66 -12.25
CA GLU A 89 7.90 -8.03 -12.48
C GLU A 89 7.97 -8.39 -13.96
N TYR A 90 8.49 -9.58 -14.30
CA TYR A 90 8.57 -10.03 -15.71
C TYR A 90 8.32 -11.53 -15.91
N ILE A 91 8.31 -12.31 -14.81
CA ILE A 91 8.01 -13.75 -14.82
C ILE A 91 6.79 -13.99 -13.93
N ASP A 92 5.88 -14.83 -14.42
CA ASP A 92 4.76 -15.43 -13.68
C ASP A 92 4.89 -16.96 -13.87
N SER A 93 5.64 -17.59 -12.97
CA SER A 93 6.13 -18.96 -13.15
C SER A 93 5.00 -20.01 -13.13
N ASP A 94 3.91 -19.75 -12.40
CA ASP A 94 2.79 -20.68 -12.25
C ASP A 94 1.46 -20.20 -12.89
N GLY A 95 1.42 -18.95 -13.34
CA GLY A 95 0.31 -18.37 -14.09
C GLY A 95 -0.85 -17.88 -13.23
N ASP A 96 -0.63 -17.52 -11.96
CA ASP A 96 -1.66 -17.02 -11.04
C ASP A 96 -1.93 -15.51 -11.19
N GLY A 97 -1.04 -14.79 -11.86
CA GLY A 97 -1.11 -13.35 -12.09
C GLY A 97 -0.40 -12.49 -11.05
N VAL A 98 0.38 -13.06 -10.15
CA VAL A 98 1.36 -12.38 -9.28
C VAL A 98 2.76 -12.67 -9.82
N GLY A 99 3.61 -11.64 -9.91
CA GLY A 99 4.95 -11.82 -10.45
C GLY A 99 5.91 -12.47 -9.45
N ASP A 100 6.87 -13.25 -9.95
CA ASP A 100 7.83 -14.02 -9.15
C ASP A 100 8.60 -13.19 -8.10
N ASN A 101 8.76 -11.86 -8.26
CA ASN A 101 9.45 -11.04 -7.26
C ASN A 101 8.56 -10.68 -6.06
N SER A 102 7.24 -10.65 -6.25
CA SER A 102 6.23 -10.36 -5.22
C SER A 102 5.53 -11.61 -4.69
N ASP A 103 5.60 -12.71 -5.44
CA ASP A 103 5.01 -14.00 -5.08
C ASP A 103 5.91 -14.76 -4.08
N VAL A 104 5.36 -15.09 -2.90
CA VAL A 104 6.08 -15.89 -1.90
C VAL A 104 6.18 -17.37 -2.31
N PHE A 105 5.27 -17.85 -3.17
CA PHE A 105 5.22 -19.21 -3.70
C PHE A 105 5.16 -19.27 -5.25
N PRO A 106 6.22 -18.84 -5.97
CA PRO A 106 6.20 -18.69 -7.45
C PRO A 106 5.91 -19.95 -8.29
N ASP A 107 5.81 -21.12 -7.67
CA ASP A 107 5.58 -22.40 -8.35
C ASP A 107 4.20 -23.02 -7.98
N ASP A 108 3.37 -22.35 -7.18
CA ASP A 108 2.06 -22.81 -6.72
C ASP A 108 0.96 -21.76 -6.95
N ASN A 109 0.27 -21.88 -8.08
CA ASN A 109 -0.75 -20.91 -8.48
C ASN A 109 -2.01 -20.83 -7.61
N SER A 110 -2.01 -21.51 -6.47
CA SER A 110 -3.02 -21.39 -5.45
C SER A 110 -2.55 -20.60 -4.23
N GLU A 111 -1.31 -20.13 -4.17
CA GLU A 111 -0.73 -19.40 -3.04
C GLU A 111 0.19 -18.30 -3.55
N SER A 112 0.05 -17.08 -3.02
CA SER A 112 1.00 -16.00 -3.32
C SER A 112 1.38 -15.13 -2.12
N VAL A 113 0.73 -15.34 -0.98
CA VAL A 113 0.92 -14.58 0.27
C VAL A 113 1.20 -15.56 1.40
N ASP A 114 2.13 -15.19 2.28
CA ASP A 114 2.49 -15.87 3.54
C ASP A 114 2.55 -14.78 4.63
N THR A 115 1.42 -14.54 5.30
CA THR A 115 1.27 -13.40 6.21
C THR A 115 2.18 -13.51 7.44
N ASP A 116 2.36 -14.71 8.01
CA ASP A 116 3.19 -14.92 9.21
C ASP A 116 4.63 -15.39 8.92
N GLY A 117 4.91 -15.78 7.67
CA GLY A 117 6.22 -16.18 7.20
C GLY A 117 6.62 -17.59 7.64
N ASP A 118 5.65 -18.47 7.95
CA ASP A 118 5.92 -19.84 8.38
C ASP A 118 6.23 -20.81 7.21
N GLY A 119 5.98 -20.36 5.97
CA GLY A 119 6.18 -21.10 4.74
C GLY A 119 4.96 -21.89 4.25
N GLN A 120 3.78 -21.68 4.83
CA GLN A 120 2.49 -22.08 4.28
C GLN A 120 1.77 -20.85 3.73
N GLY A 121 1.20 -20.97 2.54
CA GLY A 121 0.45 -19.86 1.94
C GLY A 121 -0.92 -19.71 2.57
N ASN A 122 -1.44 -18.49 2.57
CA ASN A 122 -2.69 -18.14 3.26
C ASN A 122 -3.93 -18.96 2.83
N ASN A 123 -3.99 -19.53 1.61
CA ASN A 123 -5.13 -20.36 1.24
C ASN A 123 -5.06 -21.78 1.86
N ALA A 124 -3.89 -22.20 2.35
CA ALA A 124 -3.63 -23.49 2.97
C ALA A 124 -3.35 -23.40 4.48
N ASP A 125 -2.82 -22.27 4.95
CA ASP A 125 -2.62 -22.02 6.38
C ASP A 125 -3.97 -21.80 7.08
N PRO A 126 -4.23 -22.45 8.23
CA PRO A 126 -5.42 -22.18 9.03
C PRO A 126 -5.25 -21.05 10.08
N ASP A 127 -4.09 -20.41 10.21
CA ASP A 127 -3.69 -19.39 11.20
C ASP A 127 -2.76 -18.37 10.51
N ASP A 128 -3.32 -17.60 9.57
CA ASP A 128 -2.59 -16.76 8.62
C ASP A 128 -1.61 -15.76 9.27
N ASP A 129 -1.88 -15.29 10.49
CA ASP A 129 -1.05 -14.30 11.19
C ASP A 129 -0.19 -14.86 12.33
N GLY A 130 -0.31 -16.17 12.58
CA GLY A 130 0.48 -16.91 13.56
C GLY A 130 0.27 -16.46 15.00
N ASP A 131 -0.90 -15.93 15.37
CA ASP A 131 -1.24 -15.56 16.75
C ASP A 131 -1.71 -16.76 17.59
N GLY A 132 -1.98 -17.90 16.94
CA GLY A 132 -2.43 -19.15 17.56
C GLY A 132 -3.95 -19.33 17.58
N ILE A 133 -4.70 -18.42 16.95
CA ILE A 133 -6.15 -18.50 16.71
C ILE A 133 -6.35 -18.75 15.22
N THR A 134 -7.11 -19.78 14.88
CA THR A 134 -7.34 -20.11 13.47
C THR A 134 -8.29 -19.12 12.77
N ASP A 135 -8.16 -18.89 11.47
CA ASP A 135 -9.02 -17.97 10.71
C ASP A 135 -10.52 -18.30 10.85
N GLU A 136 -10.87 -19.60 10.93
CA GLU A 136 -12.26 -20.02 11.14
C GLU A 136 -12.80 -19.51 12.49
N GLN A 137 -11.95 -19.53 13.52
CA GLN A 137 -12.31 -19.06 14.86
C GLN A 137 -12.35 -17.53 14.90
N GLU A 138 -11.43 -16.86 14.25
CA GLU A 138 -11.42 -15.40 14.14
C GLU A 138 -12.63 -14.85 13.41
N LEU A 139 -13.05 -15.51 12.33
CA LEU A 139 -14.28 -15.15 11.62
C LEU A 139 -15.53 -15.28 12.53
N LEU A 140 -15.53 -16.26 13.44
CA LEU A 140 -16.60 -16.40 14.44
C LEU A 140 -16.54 -15.32 15.52
N ASP A 141 -15.32 -14.90 15.86
CA ASP A 141 -15.01 -13.91 16.87
C ASP A 141 -15.12 -12.46 16.35
N GLY A 142 -15.15 -12.29 15.03
CA GLY A 142 -15.21 -11.01 14.34
C GLY A 142 -13.88 -10.26 14.35
N THR A 143 -12.76 -10.99 14.40
CA THR A 143 -11.39 -10.47 14.34
C THR A 143 -10.80 -10.64 12.94
N ASP A 144 -9.61 -10.10 12.70
CA ASP A 144 -8.96 -10.04 11.39
C ASP A 144 -7.85 -11.10 11.26
N PRO A 145 -8.02 -12.15 10.43
CA PRO A 145 -7.06 -13.25 10.33
C PRO A 145 -5.69 -12.90 9.76
N LEU A 146 -5.54 -11.69 9.23
CA LEU A 146 -4.27 -11.23 8.67
C LEU A 146 -3.49 -10.35 9.65
N ASN A 147 -3.97 -10.21 10.90
CA ASN A 147 -3.41 -9.29 11.87
C ASN A 147 -3.36 -9.93 13.25
N ARG A 148 -2.15 -10.36 13.61
CA ARG A 148 -1.81 -11.04 14.87
C ARG A 148 -2.18 -10.30 16.17
N PHE A 149 -2.58 -9.04 16.07
CA PHE A 149 -3.00 -8.20 17.19
C PHE A 149 -4.53 -8.04 17.26
N SER A 150 -5.24 -8.41 16.20
CA SER A 150 -6.68 -8.49 16.13
C SER A 150 -7.18 -9.77 16.79
N CYS A 151 -7.38 -9.73 18.11
CA CYS A 151 -7.98 -10.85 18.80
C CYS A 151 -8.88 -10.43 19.96
N ILE A 152 -9.76 -11.33 20.40
CA ILE A 152 -10.67 -11.04 21.52
C ILE A 152 -9.89 -10.70 22.80
N SER A 153 -8.76 -11.39 23.05
CA SER A 153 -7.93 -11.15 24.23
C SER A 153 -6.56 -11.81 24.12
N GLY A 154 -5.51 -11.09 24.53
CA GLY A 154 -4.19 -11.66 24.83
C GLY A 154 -3.11 -11.45 23.77
N CYS A 155 -3.47 -11.05 22.56
CA CYS A 155 -2.53 -10.91 21.43
C CYS A 155 -1.93 -9.51 21.39
N PHE A 156 -2.72 -8.48 21.71
CA PHE A 156 -2.25 -7.12 21.97
C PHE A 156 -2.47 -6.70 23.42
N ASN A 157 -1.54 -5.92 23.96
CA ASN A 157 -1.74 -5.18 25.18
C ASN A 157 -1.00 -3.83 25.19
N PHE A 158 -1.43 -2.93 26.08
CA PHE A 158 -0.86 -1.60 26.24
C PHE A 158 0.45 -1.56 27.05
N ASP A 159 1.05 -2.70 27.43
CA ASP A 159 2.43 -2.75 27.96
C ASP A 159 3.43 -2.74 26.79
N ILE A 160 3.70 -1.52 26.32
CA ILE A 160 4.44 -1.22 25.10
C ILE A 160 5.94 -1.43 25.28
N ASP A 161 6.47 -1.30 26.49
CA ASP A 161 7.88 -1.63 26.75
C ASP A 161 8.08 -3.07 27.29
N SER A 162 6.99 -3.84 27.39
CA SER A 162 6.95 -5.26 27.75
C SER A 162 7.64 -5.51 29.09
N ASN A 163 7.26 -4.74 30.11
CA ASN A 163 7.84 -4.81 31.46
C ASN A 163 6.92 -5.50 32.49
N GLU A 164 5.79 -6.04 32.01
CA GLU A 164 4.63 -6.59 32.73
C GLU A 164 3.78 -5.53 33.47
N GLN A 165 3.93 -4.24 33.16
CA GLN A 165 3.14 -3.17 33.76
C GLN A 165 2.76 -2.11 32.73
N THR A 166 1.47 -1.89 32.55
CA THR A 166 0.93 -0.77 31.78
C THR A 166 0.89 0.50 32.63
N GLN A 167 1.73 1.50 32.33
CA GLN A 167 1.80 2.74 33.11
C GLN A 167 1.69 4.00 32.26
N ALA A 168 1.11 5.06 32.85
CA ALA A 168 0.89 6.32 32.15
C ALA A 168 2.19 7.00 31.68
N LEU A 169 3.27 6.88 32.46
CA LEU A 169 4.54 7.60 32.22
C LEU A 169 5.54 6.81 31.37
N THR A 170 5.26 5.53 31.13
CA THR A 170 6.00 4.66 30.23
C THR A 170 5.16 4.50 28.96
N ASP A 171 4.18 3.61 28.98
CA ASP A 171 3.41 3.17 27.83
C ASP A 171 2.51 4.26 27.28
N GLY A 172 1.78 4.96 28.16
CA GLY A 172 0.92 6.06 27.74
C GLY A 172 1.68 7.20 27.04
N ILE A 173 2.91 7.49 27.46
CA ILE A 173 3.76 8.49 26.79
C ILE A 173 4.36 7.94 25.50
N ILE A 174 4.76 6.66 25.46
CA ILE A 174 5.28 6.05 24.23
C ILE A 174 4.20 6.06 23.15
N LEU A 175 2.98 5.61 23.46
CA LEU A 175 1.86 5.60 22.52
C LEU A 175 1.59 6.99 21.96
N ILE A 176 1.37 7.98 22.84
CA ILE A 176 1.00 9.32 22.36
C ILE A 176 2.13 9.96 21.53
N ARG A 177 3.40 9.66 21.83
CA ARG A 177 4.54 10.10 21.01
C ARG A 177 4.51 9.44 19.63
N HIS A 178 4.26 8.14 19.57
CA HIS A 178 4.12 7.40 18.31
C HIS A 178 3.00 8.00 17.45
N LEU A 179 1.81 8.23 18.03
CA LEU A 179 0.66 8.82 17.31
C LEU A 179 0.89 10.28 16.87
N PHE A 180 1.85 10.99 17.47
CA PHE A 180 2.33 12.28 16.96
C PHE A 180 3.42 12.16 15.88
N GLY A 181 3.77 10.94 15.46
CA GLY A 181 4.80 10.65 14.46
C GLY A 181 6.23 10.75 14.98
N LEU A 182 6.46 10.67 16.29
CA LEU A 182 7.81 10.69 16.86
C LEU A 182 8.48 9.31 16.71
N SER A 183 9.77 9.32 16.39
CA SER A 183 10.57 8.11 16.16
C SER A 183 11.99 8.23 16.71
N GLY A 184 12.72 7.11 16.77
CA GLY A 184 14.08 7.09 17.31
C GLY A 184 14.14 7.54 18.77
N GLU A 185 15.16 8.34 19.12
CA GLU A 185 15.34 8.83 20.50
C GLU A 185 14.17 9.65 21.03
N SER A 186 13.46 10.42 20.18
CA SER A 186 12.33 11.24 20.67
C SER A 186 11.15 10.40 21.13
N LEU A 187 11.01 9.17 20.61
CA LEU A 187 10.01 8.20 21.05
C LEU A 187 10.35 7.64 22.43
N VAL A 188 11.56 7.13 22.62
CA VAL A 188 11.92 6.27 23.77
C VAL A 188 12.63 7.00 24.92
N LYS A 189 13.12 8.21 24.69
CA LYS A 189 13.94 8.90 25.68
C LYS A 189 13.18 9.18 26.98
N ASP A 190 13.82 8.78 28.08
CA ASP A 190 13.40 8.97 29.47
C ASP A 190 12.03 8.33 29.83
N VAL A 191 11.52 7.41 29.02
CA VAL A 191 10.20 6.76 29.22
C VAL A 191 10.24 5.23 29.25
N ILE A 192 11.33 4.59 28.80
CA ILE A 192 11.47 3.13 28.87
C ILE A 192 11.81 2.69 30.29
N ALA A 193 11.09 1.69 30.81
CA ALA A 193 11.35 1.13 32.13
C ALA A 193 12.73 0.45 32.22
N LEU A 194 13.24 0.34 33.45
CA LEU A 194 14.54 -0.30 33.69
C LEU A 194 14.52 -1.80 33.38
N ASN A 195 13.39 -2.46 33.63
CA ASN A 195 13.13 -3.88 33.38
C ASN A 195 12.40 -4.14 32.05
N ALA A 196 12.23 -3.12 31.19
CA ALA A 196 11.62 -3.28 29.88
C ALA A 196 12.38 -4.28 29.00
N GLU A 197 11.64 -5.17 28.36
CA GLU A 197 12.16 -6.10 27.37
C GLU A 197 12.18 -5.46 25.97
N ARG A 198 11.14 -4.70 25.61
CA ARG A 198 11.05 -3.95 24.35
C ARG A 198 11.59 -2.53 24.56
N ARG A 199 12.83 -2.28 24.13
CA ARG A 199 13.56 -1.04 24.48
C ARG A 199 13.92 -0.16 23.29
N SER A 200 14.09 -0.76 22.11
CA SER A 200 14.53 -0.01 20.94
C SER A 200 13.35 0.73 20.32
N ALA A 201 13.61 1.92 19.78
CA ALA A 201 12.57 2.68 19.10
C ALA A 201 12.01 1.93 17.89
N ASN A 202 12.84 1.14 17.21
CA ASN A 202 12.41 0.36 16.05
C ASN A 202 11.46 -0.77 16.47
N ASP A 203 11.79 -1.53 17.50
CA ASP A 203 10.92 -2.63 17.96
C ASP A 203 9.59 -2.10 18.49
N ILE A 204 9.60 -0.93 19.14
CA ILE A 204 8.38 -0.26 19.63
C ILE A 204 7.54 0.26 18.47
N ILE A 205 8.16 0.89 17.46
CA ILE A 205 7.44 1.35 16.27
C ILE A 205 6.81 0.16 15.57
N GLN A 206 7.56 -0.93 15.37
CA GLN A 206 7.04 -2.14 14.74
C GLN A 206 5.83 -2.67 15.51
N TYR A 207 5.97 -2.86 16.83
CA TYR A 207 4.87 -3.34 17.67
C TYR A 207 3.62 -2.46 17.62
N LEU A 208 3.78 -1.13 17.58
CA LEU A 208 2.65 -0.21 17.52
C LEU A 208 2.03 -0.11 16.12
N THR A 209 2.86 -0.16 15.08
CA THR A 209 2.40 -0.14 13.68
C THR A 209 1.65 -1.42 13.32
N ASP A 210 2.13 -2.57 13.77
CA ASP A 210 1.42 -3.84 13.55
C ASP A 210 0.08 -3.87 14.30
N ALA A 211 -0.01 -3.17 15.44
CA ALA A 211 -1.22 -3.08 16.25
C ALA A 211 -2.06 -1.83 15.96
N ASP A 212 -1.88 -1.12 14.83
CA ASP A 212 -2.49 0.19 14.56
C ASP A 212 -4.02 0.21 14.74
N SER A 213 -4.70 -0.86 14.29
CA SER A 213 -6.15 -1.05 14.47
C SER A 213 -6.57 -1.15 15.94
N GLU A 214 -5.68 -1.64 16.80
CA GLU A 214 -5.89 -1.78 18.25
C GLU A 214 -5.61 -0.48 19.00
N LEU A 215 -4.96 0.48 18.34
CA LEU A 215 -4.69 1.81 18.89
C LEU A 215 -5.87 2.76 18.68
N ASP A 216 -6.79 2.48 17.75
CA ASP A 216 -8.06 3.20 17.56
C ASP A 216 -9.02 2.89 18.73
N ILE A 217 -8.87 3.62 19.83
CA ILE A 217 -9.58 3.41 21.08
C ILE A 217 -11.02 3.90 20.99
N ASP A 218 -11.32 4.96 20.24
CA ASP A 218 -12.68 5.47 20.10
C ASP A 218 -13.46 4.86 18.92
N GLY A 219 -12.78 4.12 18.05
CA GLY A 219 -13.34 3.34 16.97
C GLY A 219 -13.80 4.20 15.80
N ASP A 220 -13.12 5.30 15.48
CA ASP A 220 -13.45 6.13 14.32
C ASP A 220 -12.81 5.65 13.01
N GLY A 221 -11.92 4.66 13.08
CA GLY A 221 -11.15 4.10 11.97
C GLY A 221 -9.73 4.66 11.84
N ASN A 222 -9.28 5.54 12.75
CA ASN A 222 -7.94 6.09 12.79
C ASN A 222 -7.37 6.07 14.21
N ALA A 223 -6.09 5.70 14.35
CA ALA A 223 -5.39 5.87 15.61
C ALA A 223 -4.79 7.29 15.69
N ASP A 224 -5.40 8.16 16.50
CA ASP A 224 -5.06 9.58 16.58
C ASP A 224 -4.56 9.98 17.98
N ALA A 225 -3.56 10.86 18.04
CA ALA A 225 -2.93 11.23 19.32
C ALA A 225 -3.90 11.92 20.31
N LEU A 226 -4.90 12.64 19.80
CA LEU A 226 -5.80 13.48 20.61
C LEU A 226 -7.14 12.82 20.94
N THR A 227 -7.52 11.80 20.21
CA THR A 227 -8.73 11.00 20.42
C THR A 227 -8.35 9.70 21.09
N ASP A 228 -7.28 9.03 20.68
CA ASP A 228 -6.95 7.70 21.20
C ASP A 228 -5.83 7.73 22.22
N GLY A 229 -4.68 8.31 21.84
CA GLY A 229 -3.54 8.46 22.74
C GLY A 229 -3.91 9.22 24.02
N LEU A 230 -4.78 10.23 23.90
CA LEU A 230 -5.29 11.00 25.03
C LEU A 230 -6.26 10.18 25.91
N LEU A 231 -7.13 9.35 25.32
CA LEU A 231 -8.03 8.47 26.08
C LEU A 231 -7.23 7.46 26.89
N LEU A 232 -6.24 6.78 26.28
CA LEU A 232 -5.37 5.86 27.01
C LEU A 232 -4.63 6.58 28.13
N LEU A 233 -4.00 7.72 27.84
CA LEU A 233 -3.20 8.44 28.83
C LEU A 233 -4.06 8.87 30.04
N ARG A 234 -5.26 9.40 29.79
CA ARG A 234 -6.23 9.75 30.85
C ARG A 234 -6.63 8.52 31.65
N TYR A 235 -6.92 7.41 30.98
CA TYR A 235 -7.27 6.16 31.62
C TYR A 235 -6.13 5.66 32.53
N LEU A 236 -4.88 5.67 32.08
CA LEU A 236 -3.72 5.21 32.87
C LEU A 236 -3.41 6.14 34.06
N PHE A 237 -3.83 7.41 34.01
CA PHE A 237 -3.80 8.30 35.18
C PHE A 237 -4.97 8.09 36.16
N GLY A 238 -5.84 7.11 35.92
CA GLY A 238 -6.99 6.80 36.78
C GLY A 238 -8.21 7.70 36.54
N ILE A 239 -8.26 8.44 35.43
CA ILE A 239 -9.43 9.24 35.05
C ILE A 239 -10.48 8.30 34.44
N ARG A 240 -11.74 8.44 34.87
CA ARG A 240 -12.88 7.58 34.51
C ARG A 240 -14.13 8.42 34.25
N GLY A 241 -15.15 7.82 33.63
CA GLY A 241 -16.44 8.49 33.37
C GLY A 241 -16.32 9.71 32.45
N ASP A 242 -17.11 10.76 32.69
CA ASP A 242 -17.12 11.96 31.82
C ASP A 242 -15.72 12.60 31.65
N GLY A 243 -14.89 12.55 32.69
CA GLY A 243 -13.53 13.09 32.63
C GLY A 243 -12.61 12.35 31.66
N LEU A 244 -12.89 11.07 31.39
CA LEU A 244 -12.15 10.27 30.42
C LEU A 244 -12.44 10.80 29.00
N ILE A 245 -13.72 10.95 28.67
CA ILE A 245 -14.17 11.16 27.29
C ILE A 245 -14.34 12.63 26.87
N THR A 246 -14.38 13.58 27.81
CA THR A 246 -14.65 14.99 27.49
C THR A 246 -13.60 15.55 26.53
N ASP A 247 -14.03 16.04 25.37
CA ASP A 247 -13.20 16.61 24.30
C ASP A 247 -12.09 15.67 23.79
N ALA A 248 -12.30 14.35 23.89
CA ALA A 248 -11.34 13.32 23.49
C ALA A 248 -11.98 12.17 22.68
N ILE A 249 -13.18 12.38 22.12
CA ILE A 249 -13.84 11.43 21.23
C ILE A 249 -14.11 12.13 19.90
N ALA A 250 -13.75 11.46 18.80
CA ALA A 250 -13.98 11.92 17.45
C ALA A 250 -15.47 12.04 17.11
N PRO A 251 -15.86 12.92 16.16
CA PRO A 251 -17.26 13.05 15.76
C PRO A 251 -17.91 11.75 15.23
N ASP A 252 -17.11 10.93 14.56
CA ASP A 252 -17.43 9.70 13.86
C ASP A 252 -17.10 8.42 14.63
N ALA A 253 -16.52 8.54 15.83
CA ALA A 253 -16.25 7.45 16.76
C ALA A 253 -17.43 6.48 16.93
N GLN A 254 -17.17 5.18 16.95
CA GLN A 254 -18.18 4.17 17.25
C GLN A 254 -18.36 3.98 18.78
N ARG A 255 -17.29 4.13 19.57
CA ARG A 255 -17.31 4.06 21.04
C ARG A 255 -17.47 5.46 21.62
N LYS A 256 -18.70 5.80 22.04
CA LYS A 256 -19.07 7.18 22.46
C LYS A 256 -19.19 7.37 23.96
N THR A 257 -19.11 6.30 24.74
CA THR A 257 -19.33 6.34 26.19
C THR A 257 -18.08 5.93 26.95
N ALA A 258 -17.87 6.50 28.13
CA ALA A 258 -16.74 6.12 28.98
C ALA A 258 -16.72 4.63 29.29
N GLN A 259 -17.89 4.01 29.45
CA GLN A 259 -17.98 2.56 29.66
C GLN A 259 -17.41 1.76 28.49
N GLN A 260 -17.76 2.11 27.24
CA GLN A 260 -17.23 1.41 26.05
C GLN A 260 -15.71 1.57 25.91
N ILE A 261 -15.18 2.77 26.20
CA ILE A 261 -13.74 3.04 26.17
C ILE A 261 -13.02 2.28 27.28
N GLU A 262 -13.53 2.32 28.51
CA GLU A 262 -12.96 1.59 29.65
C GLU A 262 -12.95 0.08 29.37
N GLU A 263 -14.05 -0.48 28.87
CA GLU A 263 -14.14 -1.90 28.49
C GLU A 263 -13.13 -2.27 27.38
N TYR A 264 -12.96 -1.41 26.37
CA TYR A 264 -12.00 -1.64 25.28
C TYR A 264 -10.55 -1.66 25.79
N ILE A 265 -10.18 -0.69 26.64
CA ILE A 265 -8.84 -0.61 27.23
C ILE A 265 -8.60 -1.75 28.21
N ASP A 266 -9.58 -2.10 29.05
CA ASP A 266 -9.45 -3.15 30.07
C ASP A 266 -9.13 -4.53 29.45
N LEU A 267 -9.67 -4.84 28.27
CA LEU A 267 -9.39 -6.09 27.54
C LEU A 267 -7.94 -6.21 27.06
N ARG A 268 -7.26 -5.07 26.90
CA ARG A 268 -5.88 -4.93 26.38
C ARG A 268 -4.92 -4.44 27.47
N ASN A 269 -5.37 -4.38 28.71
CA ASN A 269 -4.53 -3.96 29.82
C ASN A 269 -4.08 -5.20 30.60
N LEU A 270 -2.76 -5.37 30.79
CA LEU A 270 -2.26 -6.37 31.72
C LEU A 270 -2.72 -5.98 33.12
N THR A 271 -3.60 -6.80 33.70
CA THR A 271 -4.08 -6.58 35.08
C THR A 271 -2.92 -6.80 36.06
N GLU A 272 -2.73 -5.87 36.99
CA GLU A 272 -1.84 -6.05 38.16
C GLU A 272 -2.10 -7.34 38.96
#